data_AF-A0A3D1KV80-F1
#
_entry.id   AF-A0A3D1KV80-F1
#
_cell.length_a   1.000
_cell.length_b   1.000
_cell.length_c   1.000
_cell.angle_alpha   90.00
_cell.angle_beta   90.00
_cell.angle_gamma   90.00
#
_symmetry.space_group_name_H-M   'P 1'
#
loop_
_entity.id
_entity.type
_entity.pdbx_description
1 polymer ?
#
loop_
_entity_poly.entity_id
_entity_poly.type
_entity_poly.pdbx_seq_one_letter_code
_entity_poly.pdbx_strand_id
1 'polypeptide(L)'
;MFRWLVLIALVITLIFALAGWFGKKSWSKRDNISGLVLTIFMDIQFLVGLILYFFASPITKAAFADFGAAMKNADLRFYAVEHILMM
;
A
#
# COMPACT_ATOMS: atom_id res chain seq x y z
N MET A 1 6.18 7.42 5.59
CA MET A 1 7.49 6.75 5.64
C MET A 1 7.45 5.36 5.04
N PHE A 2 6.59 4.43 5.50
CA PHE A 2 6.53 3.06 4.95
C PHE A 2 6.26 2.94 3.44
N ARG A 3 5.48 3.86 2.83
CA ARG A 3 5.26 3.89 1.36
C ARG A 3 6.57 3.94 0.55
N TRP A 4 7.59 4.64 1.03
CA TRP A 4 8.88 4.76 0.33
C TRP A 4 9.69 3.46 0.39
N LEU A 5 9.58 2.68 1.46
CA LEU A 5 10.20 1.38 1.58
C LEU A 5 9.60 0.39 0.57
N VAL A 6 8.27 0.39 0.42
CA VAL A 6 7.58 -0.44 -0.59
C VAL A 6 8.01 -0.04 -2.01
N LEU A 7 8.08 1.27 -2.30
CA LEU A 7 8.53 1.76 -3.60
C LEU A 7 9.97 1.35 -3.93
N ILE A 8 10.89 1.45 -2.97
CA ILE A 8 12.28 1.04 -3.16
C ILE A 8 12.36 -0.48 -3.41
N ALA A 9 11.65 -1.29 -2.61
CA ALA A 9 11.58 -2.73 -2.83
C ALA A 9 11.01 -3.06 -4.22
N LEU A 10 9.99 -2.32 -4.67
CA LEU A 10 9.38 -2.48 -5.99
C LEU A 10 10.34 -2.17 -7.13
N VAL A 11 11.06 -1.06 -7.03
CA VAL A 11 12.07 -0.70 -8.04
C VAL A 11 13.17 -1.76 -8.10
N ILE A 12 13.66 -2.25 -6.96
CA ILE A 12 14.71 -3.27 -6.91
C ILE A 12 14.23 -4.59 -7.53
N THR A 13 13.07 -5.08 -7.13
CA THR A 13 12.49 -6.32 -7.67
C THR A 13 12.21 -6.19 -9.17
N LEU A 14 11.75 -5.02 -9.62
CA LEU A 14 11.51 -4.74 -11.04
C LEU A 14 12.82 -4.74 -11.84
N ILE A 15 13.90 -4.12 -11.32
CA ILE A 15 15.22 -4.14 -11.97
C ILE A 15 15.74 -5.57 -12.07
N PHE A 16 15.63 -6.38 -11.02
CA PHE A 16 16.07 -7.78 -11.07
C PHE A 16 15.24 -8.63 -12.04
N ALA A 17 13.92 -8.46 -12.05
CA ALA A 17 13.04 -9.14 -12.98
C ALA A 17 13.34 -8.75 -14.44
N LEU A 18 13.51 -7.46 -14.73
CA LEU A 18 13.86 -6.96 -16.07
C LEU A 18 15.25 -7.42 -16.50
N ALA A 19 16.25 -7.34 -15.62
CA ALA A 19 17.61 -7.82 -15.92
C ALA A 19 17.63 -9.34 -16.17
N GLY A 20 16.82 -10.12 -15.43
CA GLY A 20 16.63 -11.55 -15.67
C GLY A 20 15.99 -11.85 -17.01
N TRP A 21 14.96 -11.10 -17.39
CA TRP A 21 14.27 -11.22 -18.67
C TRP A 21 15.20 -10.86 -19.85
N PHE A 22 15.79 -9.66 -19.84
CA PHE A 22 16.68 -9.22 -20.92
C PHE A 22 17.94 -10.10 -21.02
N GLY A 23 18.44 -10.60 -19.89
CA GLY A 23 19.58 -11.51 -19.85
C GLY A 23 19.26 -12.98 -20.17
N LYS A 24 17.99 -13.33 -20.45
CA LYS A 24 17.50 -14.72 -20.61
C LYS A 24 17.98 -15.65 -19.49
N LYS A 25 18.14 -15.14 -18.28
CA LYS A 25 18.61 -15.93 -17.13
C LYS A 25 17.46 -16.75 -16.58
N SER A 26 17.76 -17.99 -16.17
CA SER A 26 16.80 -18.82 -15.44
C SER A 26 16.43 -18.15 -14.12
N TRP A 27 15.15 -18.21 -13.76
CA TRP A 27 14.65 -17.69 -12.48
C TRP A 27 15.45 -18.26 -11.30
N SER A 28 16.13 -17.40 -10.58
CA SER A 28 17.03 -17.80 -9.50
C SER A 28 16.35 -17.67 -8.13
N LYS A 29 16.96 -18.26 -7.09
CA LYS A 29 16.50 -18.06 -5.71
C LYS A 29 16.49 -16.58 -5.30
N ARG A 30 17.38 -15.75 -5.85
CA ARG A 30 17.42 -14.30 -5.53
C ARG A 30 16.18 -13.57 -6.05
N ASP A 31 15.74 -13.90 -7.26
CA ASP A 31 14.54 -13.29 -7.86
C ASP A 31 13.30 -13.67 -7.04
N ASN A 32 13.22 -14.94 -6.63
CA ASN A 32 12.14 -15.42 -5.77
C ASN A 32 12.10 -14.72 -4.40
N ILE A 33 13.26 -14.56 -3.74
CA ILE A 33 13.34 -13.86 -2.45
C ILE A 33 12.98 -12.38 -2.62
N SER A 34 13.43 -11.71 -3.69
CA SER A 34 13.08 -10.31 -3.95
C SER A 34 11.59 -10.10 -4.19
N GLY A 35 10.93 -11.03 -4.91
CA GLY A 35 9.48 -11.04 -5.07
C GLY A 35 8.76 -11.26 -3.75
N LEU A 36 9.19 -12.24 -2.96
CA LEU A 36 8.60 -12.54 -1.65
C LEU A 36 8.70 -11.34 -0.69
N VAL A 37 9.86 -10.71 -0.62
CA VAL A 37 10.10 -9.53 0.22
C VAL A 37 9.19 -8.38 -0.19
N LEU A 38 9.04 -8.14 -1.50
CA LEU A 38 8.10 -7.14 -2.00
C LEU A 38 6.66 -7.44 -1.57
N THR A 39 6.19 -8.66 -1.76
CA THR A 39 4.83 -9.06 -1.36
C THR A 39 4.61 -8.84 0.13
N ILE A 40 5.56 -9.27 0.98
CA ILE A 40 5.47 -9.06 2.44
C ILE A 40 5.40 -7.57 2.79
N PHE A 41 6.22 -6.72 2.16
CA PHE A 41 6.17 -5.27 2.42
C PHE A 41 4.85 -4.65 1.95
N MET A 42 4.27 -5.13 0.84
CA MET A 42 2.97 -4.70 0.35
C MET A 42 1.86 -5.08 1.35
N ASP A 43 1.87 -6.32 1.84
CA ASP A 43 0.90 -6.83 2.81
C ASP A 43 0.98 -6.06 4.13
N ILE A 44 2.18 -5.80 4.64
CA ILE A 44 2.40 -4.99 5.85
C ILE A 44 1.88 -3.57 5.64
N GLN A 45 2.19 -2.94 4.49
CA GLN A 45 1.73 -1.59 4.18
C GLN A 45 0.19 -1.51 4.11
N PHE A 46 -0.45 -2.52 3.53
CA PHE A 46 -1.90 -2.61 3.45
C PHE A 46 -2.54 -2.80 4.84
N LEU A 47 -2.02 -3.74 5.65
CA LEU A 47 -2.50 -3.98 7.01
C LEU A 47 -2.32 -2.76 7.92
N VAL A 48 -1.15 -2.10 7.84
CA VAL A 48 -0.91 -0.85 8.58
C VAL A 48 -1.90 0.24 8.13
N GLY A 49 -2.16 0.36 6.82
CA GLY A 49 -3.16 1.28 6.28
C GLY A 49 -4.55 1.03 6.86
N LEU A 50 -5.00 -0.22 6.90
CA LEU A 50 -6.27 -0.62 7.49
C LEU A 50 -6.34 -0.31 8.99
N ILE A 51 -5.29 -0.66 9.75
CA ILE A 51 -5.25 -0.39 11.20
C ILE A 51 -5.37 1.11 11.47
N LEU A 52 -4.64 1.94 10.71
CA LEU A 52 -4.71 3.39 10.86
C LEU A 52 -6.09 3.93 10.49
N TYR A 53 -6.70 3.41 9.43
CA TYR A 53 -8.03 3.79 8.97
C TYR A 53 -9.13 3.46 9.99
N PHE A 54 -9.13 2.25 10.55
CA PHE A 54 -10.19 1.79 11.46
C PHE A 54 -9.98 2.20 12.92
N PHE A 55 -8.74 2.18 13.42
CA PHE A 55 -8.48 2.29 14.87
C PHE A 55 -7.85 3.62 15.28
N ALA A 56 -6.91 4.15 14.49
CA ALA A 56 -6.08 5.28 14.90
C ALA A 56 -6.61 6.64 14.43
N SER A 57 -7.35 6.71 13.32
CA SER A 57 -7.78 7.99 12.74
C SER A 57 -9.04 8.53 13.43
N PRO A 58 -8.96 9.68 14.15
CA PRO A 58 -10.13 10.34 14.72
C PRO A 58 -11.05 10.91 13.63
N ILE A 59 -10.51 11.16 12.43
CA ILE A 59 -11.25 11.70 11.27
C ILE A 59 -12.22 10.66 10.72
N THR A 60 -11.79 9.40 10.56
CA THR A 60 -12.69 8.33 10.11
C THR A 60 -13.73 8.01 11.18
N LYS A 61 -13.38 8.01 12.47
CA LYS A 61 -14.37 7.86 13.56
C LYS A 61 -15.43 8.96 13.54
N ALA A 62 -15.03 10.22 13.32
CA ALA A 62 -15.96 11.32 13.17
C ALA A 62 -16.82 11.18 11.91
N ALA A 63 -16.25 10.70 10.81
CA ALA A 63 -16.98 10.45 9.57
C ALA A 63 -17.98 9.28 9.69
N PHE A 64 -17.66 8.23 10.45
CA PHE A 64 -18.58 7.11 10.72
C PHE A 64 -19.69 7.48 11.71
N ALA A 65 -19.46 8.44 12.60
CA ALA A 65 -20.48 8.93 13.54
C ALA A 65 -21.59 9.75 12.85
N ASP A 66 -21.25 10.52 11.81
CA ASP A 66 -22.23 11.27 11.00
C ASP A 66 -21.88 11.19 9.51
N PHE A 67 -22.17 10.03 8.92
CA PHE A 67 -21.85 9.72 7.52
C PHE A 67 -22.56 10.67 6.54
N GLY A 68 -23.76 11.16 6.90
CA GLY A 68 -24.53 12.09 6.10
C GLY A 68 -23.90 13.48 6.01
N ALA A 69 -23.35 13.98 7.12
CA ALA A 69 -22.56 15.22 7.13
C ALA A 69 -21.18 15.04 6.48
N ALA A 70 -20.54 13.88 6.69
CA ALA A 70 -19.22 13.57 6.13
C ALA A 70 -19.22 13.54 4.60
N MET A 71 -20.27 13.03 3.96
CA MET A 71 -20.37 13.00 2.48
C MET A 71 -20.55 14.39 1.85
N LYS A 72 -21.04 15.38 2.62
CA LYS A 72 -21.21 16.77 2.18
C LYS A 72 -19.91 17.57 2.28
N ASN A 73 -18.98 17.16 3.15
CA ASN A 73 -17.70 17.82 3.33
C ASN A 73 -16.61 17.08 2.53
N ALA A 74 -15.97 17.76 1.59
CA ALA A 74 -14.98 17.17 0.69
C ALA A 74 -13.80 16.53 1.45
N ASP A 75 -13.35 17.16 2.54
CA ASP A 75 -12.21 16.67 3.31
C ASP A 75 -12.56 15.39 4.07
N LEU A 76 -13.75 15.34 4.69
CA LEU A 76 -14.22 14.16 5.41
C LEU A 76 -14.53 12.99 4.47
N ARG A 77 -15.12 13.26 3.31
CA ARG A 77 -15.39 12.24 2.28
C ARG A 77 -14.09 11.64 1.74
N PHE A 78 -13.08 12.47 1.50
CA PHE A 78 -11.79 12.00 1.03
C PHE A 78 -11.22 10.95 1.99
N TYR A 79 -11.09 11.28 3.27
CA TYR A 79 -10.52 10.36 4.26
C TYR A 79 -11.40 9.14 4.56
N ALA A 80 -12.72 9.23 4.40
CA ALA A 80 -13.65 8.15 4.73
C ALA A 80 -13.96 7.19 3.57
N VAL A 81 -13.84 7.60 2.31
CA VAL A 81 -14.24 6.76 1.17
C VAL A 81 -13.17 6.73 0.09
N GLU A 82 -12.67 7.89 -0.31
CA GLU A 82 -11.75 7.97 -1.45
C GLU A 82 -10.35 7.46 -1.05
N HIS A 83 -9.94 7.67 0.20
CA HIS A 83 -8.63 7.28 0.70
C HIS A 83 -8.46 5.76 0.77
N ILE A 84 -9.46 5.02 1.24
CA ILE A 84 -9.40 3.55 1.31
C ILE A 84 -9.48 2.91 -0.08
N LEU A 85 -10.14 3.55 -1.04
CA LEU A 85 -10.19 3.10 -2.44
C LEU A 85 -8.87 3.33 -3.19
N MET A 86 -8.03 4.26 -2.72
CA MET A 86 -6.73 4.59 -3.31
C MET A 86 -5.53 3.99 -2.54
N MET A 87 -5.78 3.21 -1.49
CA MET A 87 -4.74 2.48 -0.73
C MET A 87 -4.38 1.17 -1.40
#